data_AF-A0A1R3U460-F1
#
_entry.id   AF-A0A1R3U460-F1
#
_cell.length_a   1.000
_cell.length_b   1.000
_cell.length_c   1.000
_cell.angle_alpha   90.00
_cell.angle_beta   90.00
_cell.angle_gamma   90.00
#
_symmetry.space_group_name_H-M   'P 1'
#
loop_
_entity.id
_entity.type
_entity.pdbx_description
1 polymer ?
#
loop_
_entity_poly.entity_id
_entity_poly.type
_entity_poly.pdbx_seq_one_letter_code
_entity_poly.pdbx_strand_id
1 'polypeptide(L)'
;MFVSIIEQLQSNAPSLASVEFAEDLDVVAKGVQRASTTTFVVPQPEKASPNRLATGHRQLVQVRFLVATILRYHSDNTGKMRAEQFDRFKGEIEDALTGWEPTDGSDPCELVGTEPTPMPNGVTIFVGIWETSRYLTAKDTP
;
A
#
# COMPACT_ATOMS: atom_id res chain seq x y z
N MET A 1 -12.02 -2.53 -1.61
CA MET A 1 -10.82 -2.38 -0.76
C MET A 1 -9.56 -2.22 -1.59
N PHE A 2 -8.88 -3.27 -2.09
CA PHE A 2 -7.61 -3.06 -2.82
C PHE A 2 -7.74 -2.22 -4.09
N VAL A 3 -8.82 -2.41 -4.86
CA VAL A 3 -9.15 -1.53 -6.00
C VAL A 3 -9.30 -0.08 -5.54
N SER A 4 -10.06 0.15 -4.46
CA SER A 4 -10.26 1.48 -3.85
C SER A 4 -8.95 2.12 -3.39
N ILE A 5 -8.05 1.35 -2.77
CA ILE A 5 -6.72 1.82 -2.35
C ILE A 5 -5.89 2.23 -3.58
N ILE A 6 -5.93 1.44 -4.65
CA ILE A 6 -5.25 1.77 -5.91
C ILE A 6 -5.80 3.07 -6.50
N GLU A 7 -7.12 3.19 -6.62
CA GLU A 7 -7.78 4.39 -7.15
C GLU A 7 -7.49 5.64 -6.29
N GLN A 8 -7.47 5.48 -4.97
CA GLN A 8 -7.13 6.55 -4.04
C GLN A 8 -5.69 7.04 -4.25
N LEU A 9 -4.73 6.13 -4.38
CA LEU A 9 -3.34 6.48 -4.67
C LEU A 9 -3.18 7.11 -6.06
N GLN A 10 -3.84 6.57 -7.10
CA GLN A 10 -3.80 7.14 -8.45
C GLN A 10 -4.36 8.57 -8.50
N SER A 11 -5.39 8.86 -7.69
CA SER A 11 -6.06 10.16 -7.67
C SER A 11 -5.31 11.22 -6.86
N ASN A 12 -4.58 10.80 -5.81
CA ASN A 12 -4.02 11.72 -4.82
C ASN A 12 -2.48 11.72 -4.76
N ALA A 13 -1.80 10.83 -5.48
CA ALA A 13 -0.34 10.79 -5.56
C ALA A 13 0.15 10.96 -7.02
N PRO A 14 0.08 12.19 -7.58
CA PRO A 14 0.39 12.45 -8.99
C PRO A 14 1.86 12.23 -9.37
N SER A 15 2.78 12.09 -8.41
CA SER A 15 4.19 11.77 -8.69
C SER A 15 4.44 10.28 -8.96
N LEU A 16 3.45 9.41 -8.73
CA LEU A 16 3.54 7.99 -9.04
C LEU A 16 3.35 7.76 -10.54
N ALA A 17 4.27 7.03 -11.17
CA ALA A 17 4.20 6.75 -12.60
C ALA A 17 3.03 5.83 -12.96
N SER A 18 2.77 4.85 -12.09
CA SER A 18 1.59 3.98 -12.14
C SER A 18 1.35 3.38 -10.76
N VAL A 19 0.10 3.01 -10.47
CA VAL A 19 -0.25 2.21 -9.30
C VAL A 19 -0.94 0.94 -9.79
N GLU A 20 -0.34 -0.21 -9.50
CA GLU A 20 -0.77 -1.52 -9.97
C GLU A 20 -1.05 -2.46 -8.78
N PHE A 21 -1.81 -3.53 -8.99
CA PHE A 21 -1.92 -4.61 -8.01
C PHE A 21 -0.81 -5.63 -8.24
N ALA A 22 -0.25 -6.19 -7.17
CA ALA A 22 0.61 -7.38 -7.25
C ALA A 22 0.26 -8.36 -6.13
N GLU A 23 0.31 -9.66 -6.41
CA GLU A 23 -0.04 -10.71 -5.44
C GLU A 23 1.07 -10.94 -4.40
N ASP A 24 2.33 -10.62 -4.73
CA ASP A 24 3.49 -10.79 -3.87
C ASP A 24 4.57 -9.73 -4.21
N LEU A 25 5.33 -9.31 -3.21
CA LEU A 25 6.51 -8.46 -3.37
C LEU A 25 7.58 -9.13 -4.25
N ASP A 26 7.64 -10.45 -4.27
CA ASP A 26 8.51 -11.22 -5.16
C ASP A 26 8.22 -10.96 -6.65
N VAL A 27 6.96 -10.73 -7.00
CA VAL A 27 6.54 -10.38 -8.37
C VAL A 27 7.00 -8.97 -8.71
N VAL A 28 6.89 -8.05 -7.75
CA VAL A 28 7.41 -6.67 -7.88
C VAL A 28 8.93 -6.69 -8.09
N ALA A 29 9.64 -7.49 -7.30
CA ALA A 29 11.08 -7.68 -7.35
C ALA A 29 11.57 -8.26 -8.68
N LYS A 30 10.82 -9.20 -9.29
CA LYS A 30 11.13 -9.80 -10.60
C LYS A 30 10.75 -8.89 -11.77
N GLY A 31 9.80 -7.97 -11.58
CA GLY A 31 9.35 -6.96 -12.55
C GLY A 31 10.33 -5.80 -12.80
N VAL A 32 11.63 -5.99 -12.61
CA VAL A 32 12.69 -4.96 -12.61
C VAL A 32 12.93 -4.23 -13.95
N GLN A 33 12.00 -4.26 -14.90
CA GLN A 33 12.00 -3.41 -16.10
C GLN A 33 11.04 -2.20 -16.04
N ARG A 34 10.21 -2.08 -14.98
CA ARG A 34 9.25 -0.97 -14.83
C ARG A 34 9.91 0.40 -14.60
N ALA A 35 9.21 1.50 -14.84
CA ALA A 35 9.74 2.84 -14.59
C ALA A 35 10.03 3.07 -13.09
N SER A 36 10.85 4.10 -12.78
CA SER A 36 10.91 4.62 -11.41
C SER A 36 9.54 5.19 -11.03
N THR A 37 9.22 5.16 -9.74
CA THR A 37 7.91 5.51 -9.16
C THR A 37 6.72 4.70 -9.65
N THR A 38 6.93 3.57 -10.33
CA THR A 38 5.90 2.53 -10.43
C THR A 38 5.66 1.93 -9.05
N THR A 39 4.41 1.96 -8.60
CA THR A 39 3.99 1.56 -7.26
C THR A 39 3.02 0.38 -7.33
N PHE A 40 3.15 -0.54 -6.39
CA PHE A 40 2.29 -1.70 -6.27
C PHE A 40 1.58 -1.73 -4.92
N VAL A 41 0.30 -2.05 -4.93
CA VAL A 41 -0.45 -2.45 -3.74
C VAL A 41 -0.37 -3.97 -3.63
N VAL A 42 0.24 -4.45 -2.55
CA VAL A 42 0.47 -5.89 -2.30
C VAL A 42 -0.27 -6.31 -1.03
N PRO A 43 -1.17 -7.31 -1.09
CA PRO A 43 -1.84 -7.77 0.12
C PRO A 43 -0.86 -8.47 1.07
N GLN A 44 -1.15 -8.41 2.36
CA GLN A 44 -0.50 -9.24 3.39
C GLN A 44 -1.55 -10.18 4.02
N PRO A 45 -1.11 -11.25 4.71
CA PRO A 45 -2.04 -12.12 5.43
C PRO A 45 -2.96 -11.32 6.38
N GLU A 46 -4.26 -11.51 6.22
CA GLU A 46 -5.27 -10.88 7.07
C GLU A 46 -5.35 -11.56 8.43
N LYS A 47 -5.72 -10.81 9.47
CA LYS A 47 -5.92 -11.33 10.82
C LYS A 47 -7.36 -11.13 11.27
N ALA A 48 -8.11 -12.22 11.32
CA ALA A 48 -9.47 -12.21 11.84
C ALA A 48 -9.47 -12.22 13.39
N SER A 49 -10.37 -11.42 13.97
CA SER A 49 -10.70 -11.48 15.40
C SER A 49 -11.94 -12.34 15.63
N PRO A 50 -12.19 -12.85 16.85
CA PRO A 50 -13.46 -13.53 17.16
C PRO A 50 -14.68 -12.59 17.02
N ASN A 51 -15.84 -13.13 16.64
CA ASN A 51 -17.12 -12.43 16.75
C ASN A 51 -17.39 -12.13 18.24
N ARG A 52 -17.70 -10.86 18.56
CA ARG A 52 -17.96 -10.42 19.94
C ARG A 52 -19.45 -10.26 20.27
N LEU A 53 -20.33 -10.45 19.29
CA LEU A 53 -21.77 -10.31 19.52
C LEU A 53 -22.35 -11.57 20.18
N ALA A 54 -23.24 -11.38 21.16
CA ALA A 54 -23.99 -12.47 21.79
C ALA A 54 -25.06 -13.07 20.85
N THR A 55 -25.62 -12.24 19.96
CA THR A 55 -26.55 -12.65 18.89
C THR A 55 -26.16 -11.93 17.60
N GLY A 56 -26.28 -12.62 16.45
CA GLY A 56 -25.81 -12.12 15.15
C GLY A 56 -24.32 -12.36 14.88
N HIS A 57 -23.84 -11.86 13.74
CA HIS A 57 -22.45 -12.04 13.30
C HIS A 57 -21.85 -10.71 12.86
N ARG A 58 -20.83 -10.25 13.59
CA ARG A 58 -19.95 -9.14 13.17
C ARG A 58 -18.53 -9.46 13.59
N GLN A 59 -17.69 -9.78 12.62
CA GLN A 59 -16.31 -10.16 12.85
C GLN A 59 -15.38 -9.10 12.27
N LEU A 60 -14.46 -8.59 13.10
CA LEU A 60 -13.40 -7.69 12.66
C LEU A 60 -12.30 -8.50 11.97
N VAL A 61 -11.86 -8.04 10.81
CA VAL A 61 -10.70 -8.56 10.08
C VAL A 61 -9.72 -7.42 9.89
N GLN A 62 -8.54 -7.53 10.51
CA GLN A 62 -7.44 -6.60 10.25
C GLN A 62 -6.84 -6.92 8.88
N VAL A 63 -6.74 -5.89 8.04
CA VAL A 63 -6.19 -5.98 6.70
C VAL A 63 -4.88 -5.22 6.68
N ARG A 64 -3.81 -5.90 6.29
CA ARG A 64 -2.50 -5.29 6.10
C ARG A 64 -2.14 -5.35 4.63
N PHE A 65 -1.46 -4.33 4.15
CA PHE A 65 -1.00 -4.24 2.77
C PHE A 65 0.29 -3.45 2.65
N LEU A 66 1.03 -3.69 1.58
CA LEU A 66 2.23 -2.97 1.24
C LEU A 66 1.92 -1.98 0.11
N VAL A 67 2.54 -0.82 0.18
CA VAL A 67 2.69 0.10 -0.93
C VAL A 67 4.17 0.07 -1.33
N ALA A 68 4.48 -0.70 -2.36
CA ALA A 68 5.84 -0.99 -2.82
C ALA A 68 6.18 -0.13 -4.05
N THR A 69 7.10 0.82 -3.92
CA THR A 69 7.45 1.79 -4.96
C THR A 69 8.86 1.52 -5.49
N ILE A 70 8.99 1.35 -6.81
CA ILE A 70 10.27 1.12 -7.47
C ILE A 70 11.06 2.42 -7.56
N LEU A 71 12.32 2.40 -7.11
CA LEU A 71 13.27 3.50 -7.21
C LEU A 71 14.45 3.08 -8.07
N ARG A 72 14.70 3.82 -9.15
CA ARG A 72 15.86 3.60 -10.01
C ARG A 72 16.85 4.74 -9.87
N TYR A 73 18.12 4.37 -9.72
CA TYR A 73 19.21 5.33 -9.64
C TYR A 73 19.98 5.37 -10.96
N HIS A 74 19.42 6.05 -11.96
CA HIS A 74 20.19 6.35 -13.18
C HIS A 74 20.90 7.71 -13.00
N SER A 75 22.24 7.66 -12.95
CA SER A 75 23.21 8.74 -13.25
C SER A 75 23.33 10.01 -12.38
N ASP A 76 22.59 10.22 -11.29
CA ASP A 76 22.84 11.41 -10.44
C ASP A 76 23.91 11.16 -9.37
N ASN A 77 25.13 11.69 -9.58
CA ASN A 77 26.28 11.52 -8.69
C ASN A 77 26.15 12.25 -7.33
N THR A 78 25.09 13.05 -7.09
CA THR A 78 25.00 13.92 -5.90
C THR A 78 23.90 13.57 -4.90
N GLY A 79 22.91 12.74 -5.27
CA GLY A 79 21.88 12.24 -4.35
C GLY A 79 20.80 13.24 -3.90
N LYS A 80 20.99 14.55 -4.13
CA LYS A 80 20.04 15.59 -3.67
C LYS A 80 18.71 15.56 -4.44
N MET A 81 18.76 15.41 -5.77
CA MET A 81 17.55 15.25 -6.60
C MET A 81 16.80 13.95 -6.23
N ARG A 82 17.50 12.96 -5.66
CA ARG A 82 16.90 11.70 -5.18
C ARG A 82 16.09 11.91 -3.91
N ALA A 83 16.59 12.71 -2.96
CA ALA A 83 15.90 12.99 -1.71
C ALA A 83 14.58 13.75 -1.96
N GLU A 84 14.61 14.78 -2.80
CA GLU A 84 13.40 15.58 -3.10
C GLU A 84 12.32 14.76 -3.82
N GLN A 85 12.70 13.91 -4.77
CA GLN A 85 11.74 13.01 -5.42
C GLN A 85 11.20 11.98 -4.44
N PHE A 86 12.07 11.44 -3.59
CA PHE A 86 11.68 10.48 -2.56
C PHE A 86 10.67 11.06 -1.58
N ASP A 87 10.99 12.21 -1.00
CA ASP A 87 10.12 12.89 -0.04
C ASP A 87 8.78 13.28 -0.68
N ARG A 88 8.78 13.67 -1.96
CA ARG A 88 7.56 14.00 -2.69
C ARG A 88 6.62 12.81 -2.81
N PHE A 89 7.05 11.72 -3.45
CA PHE A 89 6.13 10.59 -3.66
C PHE A 89 5.75 9.93 -2.34
N LYS A 90 6.67 9.87 -1.37
CA LYS A 90 6.39 9.34 -0.05
C LYS A 90 5.34 10.17 0.66
N GLY A 91 5.50 11.50 0.70
CA GLY A 91 4.53 12.41 1.29
C GLY A 91 3.16 12.29 0.64
N GLU A 92 3.10 12.23 -0.69
CA GLU A 92 1.85 12.04 -1.42
C GLU A 92 1.15 10.70 -1.09
N ILE A 93 1.89 9.60 -0.96
CA ILE A 93 1.33 8.31 -0.50
C ILE A 93 0.80 8.43 0.93
N GLU A 94 1.57 9.06 1.82
CA GLU A 94 1.19 9.26 3.21
C GLU A 94 -0.06 10.12 3.36
N ASP A 95 -0.15 11.23 2.61
CA ASP A 95 -1.30 12.13 2.58
C ASP A 95 -2.53 11.46 1.97
N ALA A 96 -2.34 10.63 0.94
CA ALA A 96 -3.45 9.92 0.28
C ALA A 96 -4.11 8.86 1.16
N LEU A 97 -3.33 8.21 2.04
CA LEU A 97 -3.80 7.05 2.82
C LEU A 97 -4.05 7.36 4.30
N THR A 98 -3.27 8.24 4.93
CA THR A 98 -3.39 8.45 6.38
C THR A 98 -4.78 8.96 6.75
N GLY A 99 -5.47 8.21 7.60
CA GLY A 99 -6.81 8.58 8.06
C GLY A 99 -7.93 8.36 7.03
N TRP A 100 -7.62 7.86 5.83
CA TRP A 100 -8.61 7.55 4.81
C TRP A 100 -9.22 6.16 5.01
N GLU A 101 -10.51 6.01 4.76
CA GLU A 101 -11.25 4.76 4.92
C GLU A 101 -11.54 4.12 3.55
N PRO A 102 -11.00 2.92 3.25
CA PRO A 102 -11.21 2.29 1.94
C PRO A 102 -12.64 1.84 1.63
N THR A 103 -13.46 1.62 2.65
CA THR A 103 -14.85 1.17 2.55
C THR A 103 -15.67 1.71 3.70
N ASP A 104 -16.98 1.84 3.53
CA ASP A 104 -17.86 2.23 4.64
C ASP A 104 -17.69 1.30 5.85
N GLY A 105 -17.18 1.86 6.95
CA GLY A 105 -16.97 1.13 8.20
C GLY A 105 -15.66 0.35 8.31
N SER A 106 -14.69 0.54 7.40
CA SER A 106 -13.29 0.16 7.69
C SER A 106 -12.68 1.12 8.71
N ASP A 107 -11.77 0.65 9.55
CA ASP A 107 -10.94 1.57 10.33
C ASP A 107 -10.05 2.40 9.37
N PRO A 108 -9.74 3.66 9.70
CA PRO A 108 -8.87 4.49 8.88
C PRO A 108 -7.52 3.83 8.59
N CYS A 109 -6.97 4.07 7.40
CA CYS A 109 -5.65 3.58 7.04
C CYS A 109 -4.56 4.22 7.91
N GLU A 110 -3.67 3.39 8.44
CA GLU A 110 -2.55 3.78 9.30
C GLU A 110 -1.23 3.21 8.77
N LEU A 111 -0.16 4.02 8.82
CA LEU A 111 1.19 3.59 8.49
C LEU A 111 1.78 2.84 9.69
N VAL A 112 2.08 1.55 9.50
CA VAL A 112 2.69 0.68 10.51
C VAL A 112 4.21 0.82 10.51
N GLY A 113 4.81 1.03 9.34
CA GLY A 113 6.25 1.18 9.20
C GLY A 113 6.69 1.27 7.75
N THR A 114 7.98 1.50 7.56
CA THR A 114 8.59 1.59 6.23
C THR A 114 9.87 0.78 6.15
N GLU A 115 10.09 0.09 5.05
CA GLU A 115 11.29 -0.69 4.80
C GLU A 115 11.85 -0.40 3.40
N PRO A 116 13.13 -0.06 3.26
CA PRO A 116 13.81 -0.09 1.98
C PRO A 116 14.34 -1.50 1.71
N THR A 117 13.99 -2.07 0.55
CA THR A 117 14.51 -3.35 0.08
C THR A 117 15.46 -3.13 -1.10
N PRO A 118 16.79 -3.22 -0.90
CA PRO A 118 17.75 -3.13 -1.99
C PRO A 118 17.58 -4.30 -2.96
N MET A 119 17.60 -4.01 -4.25
CA MET A 119 17.54 -5.00 -5.33
C MET A 119 18.84 -4.97 -6.15
N PRO A 120 19.16 -6.07 -6.87
CA PRO A 120 20.24 -6.04 -7.85
C PRO A 120 20.05 -4.93 -8.89
N ASN A 121 21.14 -4.54 -9.57
CA ASN A 121 21.14 -3.59 -10.70
C ASN A 121 20.74 -2.15 -10.35
N GLY A 122 21.02 -1.69 -9.13
CA GLY A 122 20.81 -0.28 -8.75
C GLY A 122 19.34 0.11 -8.64
N VAL A 123 18.49 -0.85 -8.30
CA VAL A 123 17.08 -0.64 -7.97
C VAL A 123 16.90 -0.76 -6.46
N THR A 124 16.06 0.07 -5.88
CA THR A 124 15.55 -0.13 -4.51
C THR A 124 14.03 -0.14 -4.58
N ILE A 125 13.40 -0.99 -3.79
CA ILE A 125 11.97 -0.93 -3.58
C ILE A 125 11.77 -0.26 -2.22
N PHE A 126 11.08 0.86 -2.19
CA PHE A 126 10.60 1.45 -0.95
C PHE A 126 9.25 0.81 -0.61
N VAL A 127 9.11 0.30 0.60
CA VAL A 127 7.89 -0.37 1.07
C VAL A 127 7.30 0.42 2.23
N GLY A 128 6.08 0.93 2.06
CA GLY A 128 5.24 1.36 3.17
C GLY A 128 4.32 0.21 3.60
N ILE A 129 4.30 -0.11 4.89
CA ILE A 129 3.43 -1.15 5.47
C ILE A 129 2.23 -0.44 6.09
N TRP A 130 1.03 -0.75 5.60
CA TRP A 130 -0.21 -0.09 6.00
C TRP A 130 -1.21 -1.07 6.59
N GLU A 131 -2.04 -0.60 7.51
CA GLU A 131 -3.11 -1.37 8.13
C GLU A 131 -4.45 -0.61 8.06
N THR A 132 -5.53 -1.37 7.94
CA THR A 132 -6.94 -0.95 8.01
C THR A 132 -7.76 -2.16 8.47
N SER A 133 -9.09 -2.09 8.39
CA SER A 133 -9.94 -3.22 8.72
C SER A 133 -11.14 -3.36 7.82
N ARG A 134 -11.77 -4.54 7.87
CA ARG A 134 -13.09 -4.79 7.30
C ARG A 134 -13.91 -5.63 8.26
N TYR A 135 -15.23 -5.56 8.11
CA TYR A 135 -16.15 -6.37 8.90
C TYR A 135 -16.79 -7.46 8.05
N LEU A 136 -16.79 -8.70 8.55
CA LEU A 136 -17.64 -9.77 8.04
C LEU A 136 -18.95 -9.77 8.83
N THR A 137 -20.04 -9.46 8.15
CA THR A 137 -21.40 -9.50 8.70
C THR A 137 -22.18 -10.67 8.08
N ALA A 138 -23.11 -11.25 8.83
CA ALA A 138 -24.09 -12.15 8.23
C ALA A 138 -24.92 -11.35 7.22
N LYS A 139 -25.20 -11.93 6.04
CA LYS A 139 -26.21 -11.35 5.15
C LYS A 139 -27.56 -11.44 5.86
N ASP A 140 -28.29 -10.33 5.90
CA ASP A 140 -29.73 -10.38 6.17
C ASP A 140 -30.33 -11.35 5.17
N THR A 141 -30.69 -12.54 5.66
CA THR A 141 -31.47 -13.48 4.86
C THR A 141 -32.90 -13.01 4.97
N PRO A 142 -33.59 -12.69 3.86
CA PRO A 142 -34.98 -12.25 3.90
C PRO A 142 -35.91 -13.31 4.51
#